data_AF-A0A143PBS7-F1
#
_entry.id   AF-A0A143PBS7-F1
#
_cell.length_a   1.000
_cell.length_b   1.000
_cell.length_c   1.000
_cell.angle_alpha   90.00
_cell.angle_beta   90.00
_cell.angle_gamma   90.00
#
_symmetry.space_group_name_H-M   'P 1'
#
loop_
_entity.id
_entity.type
_entity.pdbx_description
1 polymer ?
#
loop_
_entity_poly.entity_id
_entity_poly.type
_entity_poly.pdbx_seq_one_letter_code
_entity_poly.pdbx_strand_id
1 'polypeptide(L)'
;MQDLIKRHVLNGEFESVKQLMSESDFMEFEEAYISSAHDVESVMFYTCILDMMKEGETAELHDLAFLLLVYPLSEVEGALDSAYYHAESSIKLTEGKEVKSLLQMLLLHAIPEPVISDKKAFDISKQILKLDPNNNVARNILKQTAKRMDNVVVSIDELNQNRDAK
;
A
#
# COMPACT_ATOMS: atom_id res chain seq x y z
N MET A 1 24.16 -4.77 5.07
CA MET A 1 23.10 -5.53 4.36
C MET A 1 22.76 -4.93 3.01
N GLN A 2 22.56 -3.60 2.91
CA GLN A 2 22.17 -2.90 1.68
C GLN A 2 23.00 -3.25 0.43
N ASP A 3 24.33 -3.05 0.47
CA ASP A 3 25.20 -3.37 -0.69
C ASP A 3 25.16 -4.84 -1.11
N LEU A 4 24.86 -5.73 -0.17
CA LEU A 4 24.71 -7.16 -0.43
C LEU A 4 23.41 -7.45 -1.17
N ILE A 5 22.28 -6.93 -0.68
CA ILE A 5 20.98 -7.01 -1.34
C ILE A 5 21.07 -6.42 -2.75
N LYS A 6 21.58 -5.19 -2.86
CA LYS A 6 21.72 -4.47 -4.13
C LYS A 6 22.46 -5.31 -5.18
N ARG A 7 23.60 -5.90 -4.82
CA ARG A 7 24.36 -6.76 -5.71
C ARG A 7 23.59 -8.02 -6.11
N HIS A 8 23.01 -8.73 -5.15
CA HIS A 8 22.27 -9.97 -5.44
C HIS A 8 21.06 -9.71 -6.35
N VAL A 9 20.28 -8.67 -6.05
CA VAL A 9 19.11 -8.28 -6.86
C VAL A 9 19.51 -7.94 -8.30
N LEU A 10 20.53 -7.08 -8.48
CA LEU A 10 20.92 -6.63 -9.82
C LEU A 10 21.59 -7.72 -10.66
N ASN A 11 22.13 -8.75 -10.03
CA ASN A 11 22.70 -9.93 -10.70
C ASN A 11 21.67 -11.05 -10.92
N GLY A 12 20.42 -10.90 -10.46
CA GLY A 12 19.39 -11.95 -10.56
C GLY A 12 19.59 -13.12 -9.58
N GLU A 13 20.38 -12.92 -8.53
CA GLU A 13 20.69 -13.93 -7.51
C GLU A 13 19.60 -13.95 -6.42
N PHE A 14 18.34 -14.17 -6.83
CA PHE A 14 17.16 -14.02 -5.95
C PHE A 14 17.11 -15.01 -4.79
N GLU A 15 17.63 -16.22 -4.97
CA GLU A 15 17.76 -17.19 -3.85
C GLU A 15 18.61 -16.64 -2.71
N SER A 16 19.69 -15.91 -3.02
CA SER A 16 20.53 -15.27 -2.01
C SER A 16 19.77 -14.17 -1.27
N VAL A 17 18.91 -13.41 -1.98
CA VAL A 17 18.04 -12.38 -1.38
C VAL A 17 17.03 -13.02 -0.43
N LYS A 18 16.41 -14.12 -0.86
CA LYS A 18 15.46 -14.89 -0.05
C LYS A 18 16.10 -15.46 1.20
N GLN A 19 17.31 -15.99 1.10
CA GLN A 19 18.08 -16.45 2.26
C GLN A 19 18.38 -15.30 3.22
N LEU A 20 18.78 -14.12 2.71
CA LEU A 20 18.99 -12.96 3.56
C LEU A 20 17.71 -12.53 4.30
N MET A 21 16.56 -12.57 3.63
CA MET A 21 15.28 -12.27 4.26
C MET A 21 14.94 -13.26 5.39
N SER A 22 15.22 -14.55 5.20
CA SER A 22 14.89 -15.58 6.20
C SER A 22 15.85 -15.63 7.40
N GLU A 23 17.09 -15.15 7.21
CA GLU A 23 18.13 -15.13 8.24
C GLU A 23 18.19 -13.82 9.04
N SER A 24 17.39 -12.82 8.65
CA SER A 24 17.39 -11.48 9.26
C SER A 24 16.06 -11.18 9.97
N ASP A 25 16.07 -10.19 10.87
CA ASP A 25 14.80 -9.59 11.31
C ASP A 25 14.11 -8.93 10.11
N PHE A 26 12.79 -9.11 9.99
CA PHE A 26 12.07 -8.63 8.82
C PHE A 26 12.11 -7.10 8.68
N MET A 27 12.07 -6.35 9.79
CA MET A 27 12.13 -4.89 9.71
C MET A 27 13.52 -4.42 9.27
N GLU A 28 14.58 -5.08 9.75
CA GLU A 28 15.96 -4.79 9.30
C GLU A 28 16.12 -5.11 7.81
N PHE A 29 15.57 -6.24 7.34
CA PHE A 29 15.59 -6.60 5.93
C PHE A 29 14.77 -5.60 5.08
N GLU A 30 13.55 -5.26 5.50
CA GLU A 30 12.68 -4.29 4.81
C GLU A 30 13.40 -2.95 4.63
N GLU A 31 13.96 -2.39 5.71
CA GLU A 31 14.69 -1.13 5.65
C GLU A 31 15.88 -1.20 4.69
N ALA A 32 16.68 -2.27 4.77
CA ALA A 32 17.82 -2.46 3.90
C ALA A 32 17.41 -2.68 2.43
N TYR A 33 16.32 -3.39 2.19
CA TYR A 33 15.82 -3.72 0.85
C TYR A 33 15.27 -2.47 0.16
N ILE A 34 14.40 -1.71 0.85
CA ILE A 34 13.81 -0.47 0.32
C ILE A 34 14.88 0.60 0.12
N SER A 35 15.85 0.73 1.03
CA SER A 35 16.97 1.66 0.86
C SER A 35 17.83 1.30 -0.36
N SER A 36 18.10 0.00 -0.57
CA SER A 36 18.86 -0.49 -1.73
C SER A 36 18.14 -0.19 -3.04
N ALA A 37 16.81 -0.32 -3.05
CA ALA A 37 15.97 0.02 -4.19
C ALA A 37 15.93 1.52 -4.45
N HIS A 38 15.87 2.35 -3.41
CA HIS A 38 15.87 3.82 -3.54
C HIS A 38 17.15 4.35 -4.18
N ASP A 39 18.31 3.75 -3.88
CA ASP A 39 19.59 4.17 -4.45
C ASP A 39 19.72 3.91 -5.96
N VAL A 40 19.00 2.92 -6.50
CA VAL A 40 19.21 2.40 -7.88
C VAL A 40 17.97 2.55 -8.76
N GLU A 41 16.78 2.60 -8.14
CA GLU A 41 15.47 2.75 -8.79
C GLU A 41 15.23 1.68 -9.89
N SER A 42 15.79 0.48 -9.70
CA SER A 42 15.66 -0.62 -10.66
C SER A 42 14.41 -1.47 -10.40
N VAL A 43 13.65 -1.73 -11.46
CA VAL A 43 12.52 -2.68 -11.44
C VAL A 43 12.94 -4.13 -11.14
N MET A 44 14.24 -4.43 -11.10
CA MET A 44 14.76 -5.71 -10.64
C MET A 44 14.38 -6.02 -9.19
N PHE A 45 14.28 -4.99 -8.34
CA PHE A 45 13.82 -5.18 -6.96
C PHE A 45 12.38 -5.68 -6.90
N TYR A 46 11.51 -5.13 -7.76
CA TYR A 46 10.13 -5.62 -7.86
C TYR A 46 10.07 -7.01 -8.48
N THR A 47 10.90 -7.27 -9.51
CA THR A 47 11.00 -8.58 -10.16
C THR A 47 11.44 -9.68 -9.17
N CYS A 48 12.39 -9.40 -8.28
CA CYS A 48 12.82 -10.30 -7.23
C CYS A 48 11.66 -10.65 -6.29
N ILE A 49 10.88 -9.67 -5.84
CA ILE A 49 9.71 -9.92 -4.98
C ILE A 49 8.65 -10.78 -5.69
N LEU A 50 8.36 -10.48 -6.95
CA LEU A 50 7.42 -11.29 -7.74
C LEU A 50 7.91 -12.73 -7.94
N ASP A 51 9.22 -12.93 -8.07
CA ASP A 51 9.80 -14.27 -8.16
C ASP A 51 9.64 -15.05 -6.85
N MET A 52 9.93 -14.42 -5.71
CA MET A 52 9.71 -15.00 -4.38
C MET A 52 8.25 -15.38 -4.15
N MET A 53 7.30 -14.55 -4.61
CA MET A 53 5.85 -14.84 -4.50
C MET A 53 5.43 -16.11 -5.27
N LYS A 54 6.11 -16.46 -6.39
CA LYS A 54 5.81 -17.69 -7.13
C LYS A 54 6.09 -18.94 -6.29
N GLU A 55 7.05 -18.85 -5.38
CA GLU A 55 7.45 -19.96 -4.52
C GLU A 55 6.66 -20.00 -3.20
N GLY A 56 6.09 -18.87 -2.81
CA GLY A 56 5.22 -18.76 -1.64
C GLY A 56 4.77 -17.32 -1.42
N GLU A 57 3.50 -17.06 -1.67
CA GLU A 57 2.89 -15.75 -1.46
C GLU A 57 2.68 -15.48 0.05
N THR A 58 3.09 -14.31 0.54
CA THR A 58 2.97 -13.89 1.94
C THR A 58 2.61 -12.41 2.04
N ALA A 59 2.02 -12.01 3.17
CA ALA A 59 1.68 -10.61 3.43
C ALA A 59 2.93 -9.71 3.44
N GLU A 60 4.04 -10.21 3.99
CA GLU A 60 5.35 -9.56 4.03
C GLU A 60 5.90 -9.27 2.63
N LEU A 61 5.71 -10.18 1.67
CA LEU A 61 6.13 -9.94 0.28
C LEU A 61 5.25 -8.87 -0.38
N HIS A 62 3.94 -8.86 -0.12
CA HIS A 62 3.06 -7.80 -0.62
C HIS A 62 3.39 -6.43 0.01
N ASP A 63 3.81 -6.42 1.27
CA ASP A 63 4.25 -5.24 1.98
C ASP A 63 5.52 -4.63 1.34
N LEU A 64 6.53 -5.47 1.07
CA LEU A 64 7.73 -5.04 0.33
C LEU A 64 7.38 -4.52 -1.07
N ALA A 65 6.54 -5.25 -1.82
CA ALA A 65 6.10 -4.81 -3.14
C ALA A 65 5.37 -3.47 -3.09
N PHE A 66 4.46 -3.30 -2.13
CA PHE A 66 3.75 -2.03 -1.91
C PHE A 66 4.74 -0.89 -1.66
N LEU A 67 5.68 -1.07 -0.73
CA LEU A 67 6.67 -0.05 -0.38
C LEU A 67 7.56 0.33 -1.57
N LEU A 68 8.01 -0.64 -2.38
CA LEU A 68 8.75 -0.35 -3.60
C LEU A 68 7.97 0.57 -4.54
N LEU A 69 6.67 0.27 -4.73
CA LEU A 69 5.82 0.92 -5.72
C LEU A 69 5.30 2.30 -5.29
N VAL A 70 5.24 2.59 -3.99
CA VAL A 70 4.86 3.93 -3.49
C VAL A 70 6.07 4.81 -3.13
N TYR A 71 7.28 4.23 -3.11
CA TYR A 71 8.52 4.95 -2.82
C TYR A 71 9.55 4.84 -3.97
N PRO A 72 10.55 3.92 -4.00
CA PRO A 72 11.58 3.91 -5.05
C PRO A 72 11.08 3.90 -6.49
N LEU A 73 9.91 3.31 -6.75
CA LEU A 73 9.38 3.10 -8.10
C LEU A 73 8.09 3.91 -8.36
N SER A 74 7.80 4.93 -7.54
CA SER A 74 6.54 5.71 -7.65
C SER A 74 6.34 6.37 -9.00
N GLU A 75 7.43 6.70 -9.70
CA GLU A 75 7.42 7.36 -11.01
C GLU A 75 7.19 6.39 -12.18
N VAL A 76 7.17 5.07 -11.92
CA VAL A 76 6.86 4.08 -12.96
C VAL A 76 5.35 4.11 -13.26
N GLU A 77 5.00 4.20 -14.53
CA GLU A 77 3.59 4.16 -14.96
C GLU A 77 2.90 2.90 -14.44
N GLY A 78 1.76 3.08 -13.76
CA GLY A 78 1.00 1.99 -13.12
C GLY A 78 1.56 1.50 -11.78
N ALA A 79 2.57 2.16 -11.20
CA ALA A 79 3.12 1.78 -9.90
C ALA A 79 2.08 1.84 -8.78
N LEU A 80 1.32 2.93 -8.70
CA LEU A 80 0.31 3.12 -7.64
C LEU A 80 -0.89 2.18 -7.78
N ASP A 81 -1.28 1.85 -9.02
CA ASP A 81 -2.29 0.81 -9.29
C ASP A 81 -1.80 -0.58 -8.87
N SER A 82 -0.52 -0.87 -9.13
CA SER A 82 0.13 -2.10 -8.67
C SER A 82 0.26 -2.13 -7.14
N ALA A 83 0.56 -0.99 -6.50
CA ALA A 83 0.56 -0.88 -5.04
C ALA A 83 -0.84 -1.19 -4.47
N TYR A 84 -1.91 -0.67 -5.08
CA TYR A 84 -3.28 -1.03 -4.72
C TYR A 84 -3.52 -2.55 -4.79
N TYR A 85 -3.06 -3.21 -5.86
CA TYR A 85 -3.14 -4.66 -5.98
C TYR A 85 -2.45 -5.39 -4.83
N HIS A 86 -1.23 -4.97 -4.44
CA HIS A 86 -0.51 -5.61 -3.34
C HIS A 86 -1.15 -5.35 -1.97
N ALA A 87 -1.63 -4.13 -1.70
CA ALA A 87 -2.36 -3.83 -0.48
C ALA A 87 -3.64 -4.68 -0.37
N GLU A 88 -4.40 -4.83 -1.46
CA GLU A 88 -5.60 -5.67 -1.48
C GLU A 88 -5.29 -7.15 -1.27
N SER A 89 -4.21 -7.65 -1.88
CA SER A 89 -3.77 -9.04 -1.75
C SER A 89 -3.31 -9.35 -0.32
N SER A 90 -2.56 -8.44 0.31
CA SER A 90 -2.19 -8.57 1.73
C SER A 90 -3.41 -8.57 2.65
N ILE A 91 -4.41 -7.71 2.39
CA ILE A 91 -5.67 -7.72 3.14
C ILE A 91 -6.39 -9.06 2.98
N LYS A 92 -6.42 -9.66 1.78
CA LYS A 92 -7.05 -10.97 1.56
C LYS A 92 -6.32 -12.07 2.32
N LEU A 93 -4.99 -12.14 2.23
CA LEU A 93 -4.18 -13.15 2.92
C LEU A 93 -4.31 -13.08 4.45
N THR A 94 -4.45 -11.88 5.00
CA THR A 94 -4.57 -11.65 6.44
C THR A 94 -6.02 -11.63 6.94
N GLU A 95 -6.99 -11.96 6.07
CA GLU A 95 -8.43 -11.84 6.35
C GLU A 95 -8.83 -10.44 6.87
N GLY A 96 -8.08 -9.41 6.46
CA GLY A 96 -8.25 -8.03 6.90
C GLY A 96 -8.01 -7.80 8.39
N LYS A 97 -7.19 -8.64 9.03
CA LYS A 97 -6.82 -8.51 10.45
C LYS A 97 -5.50 -7.79 10.65
N GLU A 98 -4.72 -7.58 9.59
CA GLU A 98 -3.45 -6.86 9.66
C GLU A 98 -3.65 -5.35 9.50
N VAL A 99 -3.31 -4.59 10.54
CA VAL A 99 -3.48 -3.13 10.56
C VAL A 99 -2.54 -2.46 9.58
N LYS A 100 -1.31 -2.96 9.39
CA LYS A 100 -0.34 -2.41 8.43
C LYS A 100 -0.91 -2.40 7.01
N SER A 101 -1.49 -3.52 6.56
CA SER A 101 -2.08 -3.64 5.21
C SER A 101 -3.29 -2.73 5.00
N LEU A 102 -4.09 -2.51 6.05
CA LEU A 102 -5.21 -1.56 5.98
C LEU A 102 -4.72 -0.11 5.93
N LEU A 103 -3.66 0.23 6.66
CA LEU A 103 -3.05 1.56 6.62
C LEU A 103 -2.43 1.88 5.26
N GLN A 104 -1.85 0.89 4.58
CA GLN A 104 -1.36 1.03 3.21
C GLN A 104 -2.47 1.41 2.24
N MET A 105 -3.66 0.83 2.40
CA MET A 105 -4.85 1.21 1.63
C MET A 105 -5.24 2.68 1.90
N LEU A 106 -5.11 3.15 3.14
CA LEU A 106 -5.34 4.55 3.48
C LEU A 106 -4.25 5.50 2.93
N LEU A 107 -3.01 5.04 2.78
CA LEU A 107 -1.95 5.83 2.13
C LEU A 107 -2.31 6.17 0.68
N LEU A 108 -2.85 5.21 -0.06
CA LEU A 108 -3.29 5.39 -1.45
C LEU A 108 -4.49 6.34 -1.61
N HIS A 109 -5.17 6.69 -0.52
CA HIS A 109 -6.19 7.73 -0.48
C HIS A 109 -5.61 9.12 -0.21
N ALA A 110 -4.46 9.19 0.45
CA ALA A 110 -3.86 10.44 0.92
C ALA A 110 -2.94 11.11 -0.12
N ILE A 111 -2.62 10.42 -1.21
CA ILE A 111 -1.84 10.98 -2.33
C ILE A 111 -2.64 12.02 -3.14
N PRO A 112 -1.99 12.93 -3.89
CA PRO A 112 -2.66 14.01 -4.63
C PRO A 112 -3.74 13.54 -5.61
N GLU A 113 -3.52 12.39 -6.25
CA GLU A 113 -4.49 11.71 -7.12
C GLU A 113 -4.88 10.38 -6.47
N PRO A 114 -5.93 10.35 -5.63
CA PRO A 114 -6.29 9.17 -4.85
C PRO A 114 -6.61 7.96 -5.73
N VAL A 115 -5.99 6.82 -5.44
CA VAL A 115 -6.29 5.54 -6.12
C VAL A 115 -7.64 4.98 -5.65
N ILE A 116 -8.03 5.28 -4.40
CA ILE A 116 -9.28 4.78 -3.81
C ILE A 116 -10.26 5.91 -3.48
N SER A 117 -11.55 5.56 -3.54
CA SER A 117 -12.64 6.48 -3.20
C SER A 117 -12.73 6.79 -1.70
N ASP A 118 -13.34 7.93 -1.37
CA ASP A 118 -13.71 8.30 0.01
C ASP A 118 -14.53 7.20 0.71
N LYS A 119 -15.44 6.53 -0.01
CA LYS A 119 -16.24 5.43 0.54
C LYS A 119 -15.36 4.25 0.97
N LYS A 120 -14.42 3.84 0.11
CA LYS A 120 -13.48 2.75 0.43
C LYS A 120 -12.59 3.13 1.60
N ALA A 121 -12.04 4.35 1.62
CA ALA A 121 -11.21 4.85 2.71
C ALA A 121 -11.99 4.93 4.05
N PHE A 122 -13.27 5.32 4.01
CA PHE A 122 -14.17 5.32 5.16
C PHE A 122 -14.40 3.91 5.73
N ASP A 123 -14.64 2.92 4.86
CA ASP A 123 -14.86 1.53 5.26
C ASP A 123 -13.59 0.89 5.86
N ILE A 124 -12.43 1.12 5.23
CA ILE A 124 -11.13 0.68 5.76
C ILE A 124 -10.83 1.33 7.11
N SER A 125 -11.11 2.64 7.26
CA SER A 125 -10.90 3.34 8.53
C SER A 125 -11.75 2.75 9.65
N LYS A 126 -13.02 2.38 9.38
CA LYS A 126 -13.86 1.67 10.36
C LYS A 126 -13.29 0.32 10.74
N GLN A 127 -12.72 -0.41 9.78
CA GLN A 127 -12.11 -1.71 10.04
C GLN A 127 -10.87 -1.58 10.92
N ILE A 128 -9.97 -0.64 10.62
CA ILE A 128 -8.80 -0.36 11.45
C ILE A 128 -9.22 -0.03 12.87
N LEU A 129 -10.21 0.86 13.06
CA LEU A 129 -10.64 1.27 14.40
C LEU A 129 -11.33 0.16 15.21
N LYS A 130 -11.78 -0.94 14.57
CA LYS A 130 -12.22 -2.14 15.28
C LYS A 130 -11.06 -2.98 15.81
N LEU A 131 -9.93 -2.98 15.10
CA LEU A 131 -8.71 -3.73 15.46
C LEU A 131 -7.80 -2.93 16.39
N ASP A 132 -7.61 -1.65 16.09
CA ASP A 132 -6.83 -0.67 16.84
C ASP A 132 -7.67 0.61 17.06
N PRO A 133 -8.46 0.67 18.15
CA PRO A 133 -9.29 1.83 18.47
C PRO A 133 -8.51 3.15 18.67
N ASN A 134 -7.20 3.07 18.93
CA ASN A 134 -6.34 4.21 19.18
C ASN A 134 -5.67 4.77 17.91
N ASN A 135 -5.91 4.14 16.76
CA ASN A 135 -5.30 4.54 15.51
C ASN A 135 -5.69 5.96 15.08
N ASN A 136 -4.76 6.90 15.19
CA ASN A 136 -5.02 8.30 14.88
C ASN A 136 -5.19 8.56 13.38
N VAL A 137 -4.47 7.81 12.53
CA VAL A 137 -4.55 7.94 11.07
C VAL A 137 -5.96 7.57 10.60
N ALA A 138 -6.44 6.38 10.98
CA ALA A 138 -7.78 5.93 10.63
C ALA A 138 -8.88 6.86 11.18
N ARG A 139 -8.72 7.36 12.41
CA ARG A 139 -9.68 8.32 13.00
C ARG A 139 -9.76 9.63 12.21
N ASN A 140 -8.63 10.14 11.75
CA ASN A 140 -8.58 11.38 10.97
C ASN A 140 -9.20 11.18 9.59
N ILE A 141 -8.84 10.12 8.89
CA ILE A 141 -9.39 9.81 7.56
C ILE A 141 -10.89 9.58 7.64
N LEU A 142 -11.38 8.80 8.62
CA LEU A 142 -12.81 8.57 8.83
C LEU A 142 -13.62 9.87 8.93
N LYS A 143 -13.11 10.86 9.69
CA LYS A 143 -13.77 12.17 9.86
C LYS A 143 -13.77 12.97 8.56
N GLN A 144 -12.65 12.97 7.84
CA GLN A 144 -12.51 13.71 6.58
C GLN A 144 -13.41 13.14 5.49
N THR A 145 -13.42 11.83 5.31
CA THR A 145 -14.24 11.16 4.30
C THR A 145 -15.73 11.29 4.63
N ALA A 146 -16.14 11.17 5.90
CA ALA A 146 -17.53 11.40 6.30
C ALA A 146 -18.02 12.80 5.92
N LYS A 147 -17.23 13.84 6.25
CA LYS A 147 -17.57 15.24 5.90
C LYS A 147 -17.68 15.45 4.39
N ARG A 148 -16.77 14.89 3.60
CA ARG A 148 -16.82 15.02 2.14
C ARG A 148 -18.03 14.31 1.54
N MET A 149 -18.35 13.12 2.04
CA MET A 149 -19.52 12.36 1.60
C MET A 149 -20.84 13.10 1.93
N ASP A 150 -20.96 13.69 3.11
CA ASP A 150 -22.13 14.49 3.48
C ASP A 150 -22.30 15.70 2.54
N ASN A 151 -21.20 16.40 2.24
CA ASN A 151 -21.22 17.54 1.31
C ASN A 151 -21.65 17.14 -0.11
N VAL A 152 -21.19 15.99 -0.60
CA VAL A 152 -21.57 15.48 -1.93
C VAL A 152 -23.07 15.21 -2.01
N VAL A 153 -23.67 14.64 -0.96
CA VAL A 153 -25.12 14.40 -0.91
C VAL A 153 -25.88 15.73 -0.98
N VAL A 154 -25.48 16.72 -0.17
CA VAL A 154 -26.10 18.05 -0.18
C VAL A 154 -26.03 18.70 -1.56
N SER A 155 -24.88 18.64 -2.24
CA SER A 155 -24.72 19.21 -3.59
C SER A 155 -25.61 18.54 -4.64
N ILE A 156 -25.83 17.22 -4.56
CA ILE A 156 -26.72 16.51 -5.48
C ILE A 156 -28.18 16.93 -5.27
N ASP A 157 -28.61 17.09 -4.02
CA ASP A 157 -29.97 17.51 -3.70
C ASP A 157 -30.24 18.95 -4.20
N GLU A 158 -29.29 19.87 -4.02
CA GLU A 158 -29.38 21.24 -4.56
C GLU A 158 -29.46 21.27 -6.09
N LEU A 159 -28.72 20.41 -6.79
CA LEU A 159 -28.78 20.31 -8.25
C LEU A 159 -30.14 19.80 -8.74
N ASN A 160 -30.73 18.84 -8.02
CA ASN A 160 -32.05 18.30 -8.36
C ASN A 160 -33.17 19.33 -8.11
N GLN A 161 -33.14 20.05 -6.98
CA GLN A 161 -34.10 21.13 -6.69
C GLN A 161 -34.08 22.23 -7.75
N ASN A 162 -32.91 22.58 -8.29
CA ASN A 162 -32.77 23.58 -9.35
C ASN A 162 -33.27 23.09 -10.73
N ARG A 163 -33.34 21.77 -10.96
CA ARG A 163 -33.89 21.18 -12.19
C ARG A 163 -35.41 21.15 -12.18
N ASP A 164 -36.01 20.86 -11.02
CA ASP A 164 -37.47 20.80 -10.87
C ASP A 164 -38.13 22.20 -10.80
N ALA A 165 -37.33 23.25 -10.63
CA ALA A 165 -37.76 24.65 -10.60
C ALA A 165 -37.82 25.32 -12.00
N LYS A 166 -37.59 24.58 -13.10
CA LYS A 166 -37.67 25.05 -14.50
C LYS A 166 -38.79 24.34 -15.25
#